data_AF-A0A359E188-F1
#
_entry.id   AF-A0A359E188-F1
#
_cell.length_a   1.000
_cell.length_b   1.000
_cell.length_c   1.000
_cell.angle_alpha   90.00
_cell.angle_beta   90.00
_cell.angle_gamma   90.00
#
_symmetry.space_group_name_H-M   'P 1'
#
loop_
_entity.id
_entity.type
_entity.pdbx_description
1 polymer ?
#
loop_
_entity_poly.entity_id
_entity_poly.type
_entity_poly.pdbx_seq_one_letter_code
_entity_poly.pdbx_strand_id
1 'polypeptide(L)'
;MMIAAYLLKTSRDWWDAEVRIKMVVDSEKAAEDAYRNVSGFIEKARTGATAEILVSEGRSFDEILHESSKDADLVFLGMAQPDENFEAYYEKMQERLKGLPTTMLILAAEEISFGDVLMQSQE
;
A
#
# COMPACT_ATOMS: atom_id res chain seq x y z
N MET A 1 6.36 -2.97 1.63
CA MET A 1 4.98 -3.51 1.71
C MET A 1 4.69 -4.61 0.70
N MET A 2 5.03 -4.46 -0.59
CA MET A 2 4.75 -5.49 -1.60
C MET A 2 5.36 -6.87 -1.33
N ILE A 3 6.55 -6.94 -0.71
CA ILE A 3 7.17 -8.24 -0.37
C ILE A 3 6.28 -8.97 0.63
N ALA A 4 5.77 -8.25 1.64
CA ALA A 4 4.88 -8.82 2.65
C ALA A 4 3.60 -9.36 2.00
N ALA A 5 2.98 -8.59 1.09
CA ALA A 5 1.80 -9.05 0.36
C ALA A 5 2.06 -10.29 -0.51
N TYR A 6 3.21 -10.31 -1.21
CA TYR A 6 3.61 -11.46 -2.02
C TYR A 6 3.88 -12.71 -1.17
N LEU A 7 4.65 -12.56 -0.08
CA LEU A 7 4.95 -13.65 0.85
C LEU A 7 3.67 -14.18 1.50
N LEU A 8 2.71 -13.31 1.83
CA LEU A 8 1.43 -13.74 2.38
C LEU A 8 0.73 -14.70 1.42
N LYS A 9 0.68 -14.38 0.12
CA LYS A 9 0.10 -15.27 -0.91
C LYS A 9 0.81 -16.62 -1.06
N THR A 10 2.04 -16.78 -0.55
CA THR A 10 2.71 -18.10 -0.54
C THR A 10 2.21 -19.01 0.56
N SER A 11 1.48 -18.49 1.54
CA SER A 11 0.87 -19.28 2.60
C SER A 11 -0.41 -19.98 2.12
N ARG A 12 -0.72 -21.14 2.72
CA ARG A 12 -1.89 -21.94 2.36
C ARG A 12 -3.22 -21.24 2.66
N ASP A 13 -3.26 -20.32 3.61
CA ASP A 13 -4.50 -19.62 3.97
C ASP A 13 -4.81 -18.45 3.03
N TRP A 14 -3.80 -17.97 2.28
CA TRP A 14 -3.90 -16.76 1.45
C TRP A 14 -3.53 -17.00 -0.03
N TRP A 15 -3.40 -18.25 -0.46
CA TRP A 15 -2.94 -18.61 -1.81
C TRP A 15 -3.78 -17.99 -2.93
N ASP A 16 -5.09 -17.85 -2.71
CA ASP A 16 -6.05 -17.29 -3.66
C ASP A 16 -6.43 -15.82 -3.36
N ALA A 17 -5.68 -15.15 -2.46
CA ALA A 17 -5.99 -13.78 -2.09
C ALA A 17 -5.79 -12.81 -3.28
N GLU A 18 -6.74 -11.89 -3.44
CA GLU A 18 -6.61 -10.75 -4.35
C GLU A 18 -5.76 -9.66 -3.71
N VAL A 19 -4.64 -9.29 -4.35
CA VAL A 19 -3.78 -8.21 -3.84
C VAL A 19 -4.07 -6.94 -4.63
N ARG A 20 -4.57 -5.90 -3.95
CA ARG A 20 -4.82 -4.59 -4.54
C ARG A 20 -3.83 -3.57 -4.00
N ILE A 21 -3.12 -2.90 -4.90
CA ILE A 21 -2.20 -1.80 -4.57
C ILE A 21 -2.95 -0.50 -4.79
N LYS A 22 -3.30 0.16 -3.69
CA LYS A 22 -4.09 1.40 -3.72
C LYS A 22 -3.19 2.62 -3.60
N MET A 23 -3.42 3.62 -4.44
CA MET A 23 -2.73 4.91 -4.39
C MET A 23 -3.74 6.04 -4.52
N VAL A 24 -3.64 7.04 -3.65
CA VAL A 24 -4.48 8.24 -3.69
C VAL A 24 -3.72 9.34 -4.41
N VAL A 25 -4.39 10.05 -5.32
CA VAL A 25 -3.83 11.17 -6.10
C VAL A 25 -4.80 12.35 -6.13
N ASP A 26 -4.28 13.56 -6.36
CA ASP A 26 -5.09 14.79 -6.28
C ASP A 26 -5.80 15.17 -7.58
N SER A 27 -5.50 14.50 -8.70
CA SER A 27 -6.12 14.82 -9.99
C SER A 27 -6.11 13.64 -10.94
N GLU A 28 -7.04 13.66 -11.90
CA GLU A 28 -7.13 12.67 -12.99
C GLU A 28 -5.83 12.56 -13.79
N LYS A 29 -5.18 13.70 -14.07
CA LYS A 29 -3.89 13.70 -14.77
C LYS A 29 -2.82 12.94 -13.97
N ALA A 30 -2.76 13.16 -12.66
CA ALA A 30 -1.85 12.40 -11.79
C ALA A 30 -2.24 10.93 -11.71
N ALA A 31 -3.54 10.60 -11.86
CA ALA A 31 -4.03 9.23 -11.86
C ALA A 31 -3.50 8.41 -13.04
N GLU A 32 -3.51 8.97 -14.25
CA GLU A 32 -2.97 8.31 -15.44
C GLU A 32 -1.47 8.01 -15.29
N ASP A 33 -0.70 8.99 -14.82
CA ASP A 33 0.74 8.85 -14.62
C ASP A 33 1.04 7.79 -13.53
N ALA A 34 0.33 7.86 -12.41
CA ALA A 34 0.45 6.88 -11.32
C ALA A 34 0.07 5.47 -11.77
N TYR A 35 -1.03 5.33 -12.52
CA TYR A 35 -1.48 4.04 -13.03
C TYR A 35 -0.43 3.38 -13.92
N ARG A 36 0.15 4.13 -14.87
CA ARG A 36 1.20 3.59 -15.75
C ARG A 36 2.43 3.13 -14.95
N ASN A 37 2.86 3.92 -13.97
CA ASN A 37 4.02 3.61 -13.15
C ASN A 37 3.79 2.37 -12.28
N VAL A 38 2.68 2.32 -11.55
CA VAL A 38 2.36 1.20 -10.64
C VAL A 38 2.09 -0.08 -11.44
N SER A 39 1.33 0.00 -12.54
CA SER A 39 1.00 -1.18 -13.36
C SER A 39 2.24 -1.76 -14.04
N GLY A 40 3.09 -0.93 -14.64
CA GLY A 40 4.33 -1.41 -15.27
C GLY A 40 5.29 -2.06 -14.26
N PHE A 41 5.25 -1.62 -13.01
CA PHE A 41 6.01 -2.23 -11.94
C PHE A 41 5.43 -3.57 -11.46
N ILE A 42 4.11 -3.65 -11.24
CA ILE A 42 3.41 -4.90 -10.93
C ILE A 42 3.68 -5.97 -12.00
N GLU A 43 3.63 -5.58 -13.28
CA GLU A 43 3.88 -6.47 -14.41
C GLU A 43 5.31 -7.03 -14.38
N LYS A 44 6.31 -6.16 -14.20
CA LYS A 44 7.73 -6.57 -14.10
C LYS A 44 7.97 -7.48 -12.90
N ALA A 45 7.35 -7.18 -11.76
CA ALA A 45 7.48 -7.97 -10.54
C ALA A 45 6.70 -9.30 -10.59
N ARG A 46 5.79 -9.46 -11.56
CA ARG A 46 4.95 -10.66 -11.76
C ARG A 46 4.19 -11.10 -10.50
N THR A 47 3.78 -10.13 -9.68
CA THR A 47 3.12 -10.41 -8.39
C THR A 47 1.64 -10.80 -8.54
N GLY A 48 1.05 -10.53 -9.71
CA GLY A 48 -0.39 -10.73 -9.94
C GLY A 48 -1.27 -9.76 -9.17
N ALA A 49 -0.71 -8.68 -8.63
CA ALA A 49 -1.47 -7.63 -7.96
C ALA A 49 -2.26 -6.77 -8.97
N THR A 50 -3.26 -6.03 -8.50
CA THR A 50 -4.02 -5.07 -9.30
C THR A 50 -3.76 -3.66 -8.78
N ALA A 51 -3.44 -2.72 -9.68
CA ALA A 51 -3.32 -1.30 -9.35
C ALA A 51 -4.71 -0.66 -9.26
N GLU A 52 -4.96 0.07 -8.18
CA GLU A 52 -6.19 0.83 -7.95
C GLU A 52 -5.83 2.27 -7.61
N ILE A 53 -6.01 3.18 -8.56
CA ILE A 53 -5.69 4.60 -8.39
C ILE A 53 -6.98 5.35 -8.06
N LEU A 54 -6.98 6.04 -6.93
CA LEU A 54 -8.13 6.72 -6.35
C LEU A 54 -7.89 8.23 -6.40
N VAL A 55 -8.73 8.96 -7.13
CA VAL A 55 -8.66 10.43 -7.13
C VAL A 55 -9.35 10.94 -5.87
N SER A 56 -8.68 11.85 -5.16
CA SER A 56 -9.15 12.34 -3.87
C SER A 56 -10.47 13.12 -4.00
N GLU A 57 -10.59 13.94 -5.04
CA GLU A 57 -11.75 14.79 -5.30
C GLU A 57 -12.16 15.65 -4.08
N GLY A 58 -11.17 16.06 -3.28
CA GLY A 58 -11.39 16.85 -2.07
C GLY A 58 -11.77 16.05 -0.82
N ARG A 59 -11.92 14.71 -0.92
CA ARG A 59 -12.07 13.83 0.23
C ARG A 59 -10.75 13.69 0.98
N SER A 60 -10.85 13.44 2.29
CA SER A 60 -9.66 13.18 3.10
C SER A 60 -9.07 11.80 2.80
N PHE A 61 -7.77 11.64 3.04
CA PHE A 61 -7.13 10.32 2.93
C PHE A 61 -7.80 9.27 3.81
N ASP A 62 -8.19 9.64 5.03
CA ASP A 62 -8.82 8.73 5.99
C ASP A 62 -10.18 8.25 5.47
N GLU A 63 -10.99 9.16 4.92
CA GLU A 63 -12.27 8.81 4.28
C GLU A 63 -12.09 7.81 3.13
N ILE A 64 -11.15 8.08 2.23
CA ILE A 64 -10.87 7.21 1.08
C ILE A 64 -10.33 5.86 1.53
N LEU A 65 -9.45 5.84 2.53
CA LEU A 65 -8.87 4.63 3.11
C LEU A 65 -9.98 3.73 3.67
N HIS A 66 -10.89 4.30 4.47
CA HIS A 66 -12.04 3.61 5.04
C HIS A 66 -12.99 3.09 3.96
N GLU A 67 -13.43 3.95 3.06
CA GLU A 67 -14.39 3.59 2.01
C GLU A 67 -13.85 2.48 1.10
N SER A 68 -12.62 2.64 0.62
CA SER A 68 -12.02 1.73 -0.35
C SER A 68 -11.54 0.42 0.28
N SER A 69 -11.26 0.37 1.59
CA SER A 69 -10.68 -0.81 2.24
C SER A 69 -11.63 -1.54 3.18
N LYS A 70 -12.89 -1.10 3.30
CA LYS A 70 -13.89 -1.67 4.22
C LYS A 70 -14.11 -3.18 4.10
N ASP A 71 -14.00 -3.72 2.88
CA ASP A 71 -14.27 -5.12 2.56
C ASP A 71 -12.98 -5.95 2.46
N ALA A 72 -11.82 -5.40 2.83
CA ALA A 72 -10.56 -6.11 2.80
C ALA A 72 -10.44 -7.07 3.99
N ASP A 73 -9.95 -8.30 3.77
CA ASP A 73 -9.62 -9.22 4.86
C ASP A 73 -8.42 -8.74 5.69
N LEU A 74 -7.50 -8.02 5.05
CA LEU A 74 -6.27 -7.50 5.62
C LEU A 74 -5.80 -6.24 4.89
N VAL A 75 -5.38 -5.23 5.65
CA VAL A 75 -4.81 -3.98 5.13
C VAL A 75 -3.33 -3.89 5.50
N PHE A 76 -2.48 -3.57 4.52
CA PHE A 76 -1.11 -3.14 4.78
C PHE A 76 -1.05 -1.62 4.71
N LEU A 77 -0.65 -0.97 5.80
CA LEU A 77 -0.57 0.49 5.85
C LEU A 77 0.84 0.93 6.26
N GLY A 78 1.43 1.83 5.47
CA GLY A 78 2.73 2.41 5.78
C GLY A 78 2.66 3.29 7.03
N MET A 79 3.68 3.21 7.88
CA MET A 79 3.88 4.16 8.98
C MET A 79 5.11 5.03 8.73
N ALA A 80 5.08 6.25 9.24
CA ALA A 80 6.19 7.19 9.18
C ALA A 80 7.31 6.75 10.14
N GLN A 81 8.55 7.08 9.77
CA GLN A 81 9.69 6.92 10.66
C GLN A 81 9.50 7.81 11.89
N PRO A 82 9.79 7.32 13.11
CA PRO A 82 9.71 8.14 14.31
C PRO A 82 10.60 9.36 14.26
N ASP A 83 10.01 10.53 14.53
CA ASP A 83 10.67 11.81 14.75
C ASP A 83 10.27 12.41 16.11
N GLU A 84 10.62 13.66 16.37
CA GLU A 84 10.29 14.37 17.61
C GLU A 84 8.77 14.50 17.85
N ASN A 85 7.94 14.41 16.81
CA ASN A 85 6.48 14.51 16.87
C ASN A 85 5.78 13.15 16.75
N PHE A 86 6.53 12.05 16.88
CA PHE A 86 6.02 10.70 16.61
C PHE A 86 4.82 10.33 17.48
N GLU A 87 4.77 10.77 18.74
CA GLU A 87 3.64 10.49 19.63
C GLU A 87 2.32 11.04 19.06
N ALA A 88 2.30 12.32 18.67
CA ALA A 88 1.13 12.95 18.06
C ALA A 88 0.76 12.33 16.70
N TYR A 89 1.76 11.91 15.92
CA TYR A 89 1.53 11.13 14.69
C TYR A 89 0.87 9.79 14.99
N TYR A 90 1.38 9.07 16.00
CA TYR A 90 0.90 7.74 16.37
C TYR A 90 -0.50 7.77 16.96
N GLU A 91 -0.86 8.80 17.72
CA GLU A 91 -2.25 9.05 18.15
C GLU A 91 -3.20 9.22 16.97
N LYS A 92 -2.84 10.06 15.99
CA LYS A 92 -3.64 10.22 14.75
C LYS A 92 -3.74 8.93 13.96
N MET A 93 -2.66 8.15 13.91
CA MET A 93 -2.67 6.82 13.28
C MET A 93 -3.64 5.87 14.00
N GLN A 94 -3.64 5.83 15.33
CA GLN A 94 -4.59 5.01 16.09
C GLN A 94 -6.04 5.41 15.82
N GLU A 95 -6.33 6.70 15.73
CA GLU A 95 -7.67 7.18 15.34
C GLU A 95 -8.05 6.73 13.93
N ARG A 96 -7.13 6.85 12.95
CA ARG A 96 -7.32 6.38 11.58
C ARG A 96 -7.65 4.89 11.50
N LEU A 97 -7.04 4.07 12.36
CA LEU A 97 -7.24 2.62 12.38
C LEU A 97 -8.63 2.20 12.90
N LYS A 98 -9.34 3.07 13.63
CA LYS A 98 -10.66 2.72 14.18
C LYS A 98 -11.67 2.47 13.06
N GLY A 99 -12.17 1.25 12.96
CA GLY A 99 -13.17 0.86 11.96
C GLY A 99 -12.58 0.25 10.69
N LEU A 100 -11.25 0.23 10.53
CA LEU A 100 -10.62 -0.54 9.47
C LEU A 100 -10.63 -2.04 9.81
N PRO A 101 -10.59 -2.91 8.79
CA PRO A 101 -10.27 -4.32 8.98
C PRO A 101 -8.89 -4.52 9.64
N THR A 102 -8.54 -5.77 9.92
CA THR A 102 -7.21 -6.14 10.44
C THR A 102 -6.12 -5.43 9.64
N THR A 103 -5.34 -4.57 10.30
CA THR A 103 -4.35 -3.71 9.65
C THR A 103 -2.97 -3.98 10.19
N MET A 104 -2.03 -4.31 9.30
CA MET A 104 -0.60 -4.37 9.60
C MET A 104 0.07 -3.06 9.26
N LEU A 105 0.58 -2.37 10.30
CA LEU A 105 1.43 -1.20 10.14
C LEU A 105 2.84 -1.64 9.72
N ILE A 106 3.37 -1.06 8.65
CA ILE A 106 4.67 -1.41 8.09
C ILE A 106 5.55 -0.17 8.01
N LEU A 107 6.70 -0.22 8.69
CA LEU A 107 7.81 0.72 8.50
C LEU A 107 8.90 0.01 7.69
N ALA A 108 9.30 0.58 6.57
CA ALA A 108 10.50 0.09 5.86
C ALA A 108 11.75 0.53 6.64
N ALA A 109 12.68 -0.39 6.86
CA ALA A 109 13.95 -0.06 7.52
C ALA A 109 14.85 0.83 6.64
N GLU A 110 14.75 0.66 5.32
CA GLU A 110 15.50 1.41 4.33
C GLU A 110 14.60 1.74 3.13
N GLU A 111 14.83 2.88 2.50
CA GLU A 111 14.23 3.21 1.19
C GLU A 111 14.96 2.46 0.07
N ILE A 112 14.80 1.14 0.03
CA ILE A 112 15.24 0.37 -1.13
C ILE A 112 14.07 0.29 -2.11
N SER A 113 14.31 0.67 -3.36
CA SER A 113 13.37 0.39 -4.45
C SER A 113 13.11 -1.11 -4.49
N PHE A 114 11.85 -1.52 -4.37
CA PHE A 114 11.49 -2.94 -4.40
C PHE A 114 11.93 -3.62 -5.72
N GLY A 115 12.01 -2.86 -6.82
CA GLY A 115 12.61 -3.34 -8.06
C GLY A 115 14.06 -3.78 -7.84
N ASP A 116 14.83 -3.00 -7.09
CA ASP A 116 16.24 -3.26 -6.81
C ASP A 116 16.40 -4.50 -5.91
N VAL A 117 15.48 -4.73 -4.98
CA VAL A 117 15.49 -5.93 -4.12
C VAL A 117 15.25 -7.21 -4.92
N LEU A 118 14.32 -7.19 -5.89
CA LEU A 118 14.00 -8.39 -6.68
C LEU A 118 14.85 -8.54 -7.94
N MET A 119 15.42 -7.46 -8.46
CA MET A 119 16.24 -7.44 -9.68
C MET A 119 17.75 -7.48 -9.38
N GLN A 120 18.17 -7.88 -8.17
CA GLN A 120 19.55 -8.27 -7.88
C GLN A 120 19.91 -9.57 -8.63
N SER A 121 20.11 -9.44 -9.94
CA SER A 121 20.80 -10.35 -10.84
C SER A 121 20.84 -9.66 -12.21
N GLN A 122 21.87 -8.85 -12.45
CA GLN A 122 22.69 -8.77 -13.69
C GLN A 122 23.73 -7.66 -13.53
N GLU A 123 24.72 -7.89 -12.68
CA GLU A 123 26.14 -7.56 -12.96
C GLU A 123 27.00 -8.74 -12.49
#